data_AF-A0A0G1N3K6-F1
#
_entry.id   AF-A0A0G1N3K6-F1
#
_cell.length_a   1.000
_cell.length_b   1.000
_cell.length_c   1.000
_cell.angle_alpha   90.00
_cell.angle_beta   90.00
_cell.angle_gamma   90.00
#
_symmetry.space_group_name_H-M   'P 1'
#
loop_
_entity.id
_entity.type
_entity.pdbx_description
1 polymer ?
#
loop_
_entity_poly.entity_id
_entity_poly.type
_entity_poly.pdbx_seq_one_letter_code
_entity_poly.pdbx_strand_id
1 'polypeptide(L)' 'MRKIIITTFITLDGVMQAPGGPEEDTSGGFEYGGWTVPYFDDFAGKIMGEQMSK' A
#
# COMPACT_ATOMS: atom_id res chain seq x y z
N MET A 1 10.14 -23.10 14.06
CA MET A 1 9.01 -22.13 14.09
C MET A 1 8.88 -21.50 12.72
N ARG A 2 7.65 -21.34 12.19
CA ARG A 2 7.43 -20.68 10.89
C ARG A 2 7.41 -19.15 11.07
N LYS A 3 7.71 -18.40 10.01
CA LYS A 3 7.69 -16.93 9.98
C LYS A 3 6.40 -16.42 9.34
N ILE A 4 5.91 -15.28 9.82
CA ILE A 4 4.86 -14.47 9.16
C ILE A 4 5.56 -13.22 8.65
N ILE A 5 5.38 -12.91 7.37
CA ILE A 5 5.94 -11.72 6.71
C ILE A 5 4.77 -10.83 6.31
N ILE A 6 4.86 -9.54 6.59
CA ILE A 6 3.82 -8.55 6.29
C ILE A 6 4.44 -7.46 5.42
N THR A 7 3.77 -7.12 4.32
CA THR A 7 4.07 -5.98 3.46
C THR A 7 2.90 -5.01 3.54
N THR A 8 3.13 -3.77 3.96
CA THR A 8 2.06 -2.77 4.18
C THR A 8 2.43 -1.43 3.56
N PHE A 9 1.40 -0.70 3.11
CA PHE A 9 1.49 0.72 2.83
C PHE A 9 0.94 1.49 4.03
N ILE A 10 1.65 2.55 4.44
CA ILE A 10 1.26 3.42 5.55
C ILE A 10 1.62 4.86 5.18
N THR A 11 0.75 5.81 5.51
CA THR A 11 1.09 7.24 5.41
C THR A 11 2.01 7.66 6.58
N LEU A 12 2.63 8.84 6.47
CA LEU A 12 3.54 9.34 7.52
C LEU A 12 2.84 9.57 8.87
N ASP A 13 1.55 9.90 8.83
CA ASP A 13 0.67 10.10 9.99
C ASP A 13 -0.05 8.81 10.46
N GLY A 14 0.22 7.67 9.82
CA GLY A 14 -0.16 6.36 10.34
C GLY A 14 -1.44 5.75 9.76
N VAL A 15 -1.97 6.26 8.66
CA VAL A 15 -3.14 5.69 7.98
C VAL A 15 -2.74 4.41 7.23
N MET A 16 -3.46 3.32 7.50
CA MET A 16 -3.34 2.03 6.82
C MET A 16 -4.66 1.70 6.11
N GLN A 17 -4.76 2.02 4.83
CA GLN A 17 -5.93 1.80 4.00
C GLN A 17 -5.52 1.32 2.59
N ALA A 18 -6.44 0.65 1.89
CA ALA A 18 -6.25 0.04 0.58
C ALA A 18 -5.77 1.05 -0.50
N PRO A 19 -4.51 0.97 -0.93
CA PRO A 19 -3.81 2.12 -1.50
C PRO A 19 -3.93 2.30 -3.02
N GLY A 20 -4.51 1.34 -3.74
CA GLY A 20 -4.34 1.18 -5.19
C GLY A 20 -5.46 1.81 -6.02
N GLY A 21 -6.71 1.47 -5.73
CA GLY A 21 -7.87 1.94 -6.48
C GLY A 21 -8.56 3.16 -5.86
N PRO A 22 -9.01 4.14 -6.67
CA PRO A 22 -9.79 5.27 -6.15
C PRO A 22 -11.09 4.84 -5.44
N GLU A 23 -11.68 3.71 -5.85
CA GLU A 23 -12.89 3.14 -5.25
C GLU A 23 -12.63 1.92 -4.33
N GLU A 24 -11.36 1.60 -4.03
CA GLU A 24 -10.98 0.35 -3.34
C GLU A 24 -11.55 0.24 -1.92
N ASP A 25 -11.68 1.37 -1.22
CA ASP A 25 -12.44 1.46 0.02
C ASP A 25 -12.94 2.90 0.25
N THR A 26 -14.24 3.07 0.04
CA THR A 26 -15.00 4.32 0.18
C THR A 26 -15.72 4.43 1.53
N SER A 27 -15.48 3.48 2.44
CA SER A 27 -16.13 3.46 3.74
C SER A 27 -15.60 4.58 4.64
N GLY A 28 -16.41 5.00 5.63
CA GLY A 28 -15.99 5.98 6.63
C GLY A 28 -15.71 7.40 6.10
N GLY A 29 -16.01 7.70 4.83
CA GLY A 29 -15.74 9.00 4.22
C GLY A 29 -14.27 9.22 3.87
N PHE A 30 -13.50 8.16 3.64
CA PHE A 30 -12.13 8.29 3.16
C PHE A 30 -12.10 8.76 1.69
N GLU A 31 -11.57 9.97 1.45
CA GLU A 31 -11.60 10.61 0.13
C GLU A 31 -10.32 10.36 -0.70
N TYR A 32 -9.32 9.68 -0.14
CA TYR A 32 -7.99 9.52 -0.74
C TYR A 32 -7.74 8.12 -1.30
N GLY A 33 -8.76 7.48 -1.87
CA GLY A 33 -8.57 6.21 -2.58
C GLY A 33 -7.49 6.33 -3.67
N GLY A 34 -6.70 5.28 -3.88
CA GLY A 34 -5.62 5.30 -4.88
C GLY A 34 -4.46 6.25 -4.55
N TRP A 35 -4.32 6.66 -3.29
CA TRP A 35 -3.31 7.64 -2.86
C TRP A 35 -1.87 7.25 -3.18
N THR A 36 -1.55 5.97 -3.44
CA THR A 36 -0.18 5.58 -3.82
C THR A 36 0.18 5.92 -5.25
N VAL A 37 -0.78 6.07 -6.17
CA VAL A 37 -0.52 6.26 -7.60
C VAL A 37 0.44 7.44 -7.88
N PRO A 38 0.31 8.62 -7.23
CA PRO A 38 1.24 9.72 -7.45
C PRO A 38 2.65 9.51 -6.88
N TYR A 39 2.83 8.54 -5.97
CA TYR A 39 4.08 8.27 -5.26
C TYR A 39 4.76 6.97 -5.69
N PHE A 40 4.09 6.15 -6.51
CA PHE A 40 4.62 4.86 -6.93
C PHE A 40 5.62 5.05 -8.06
N ASP A 41 6.90 4.84 -7.74
CA ASP A 41 8.02 4.99 -8.67
C ASP A 41 8.73 3.64 -8.96
N ASP A 42 9.76 3.67 -9.80
CA ASP A 42 10.55 2.49 -10.17
C ASP A 42 11.17 1.81 -8.94
N PHE A 43 11.56 2.59 -7.93
CA PHE A 43 12.12 2.06 -6.70
C PHE A 43 11.07 1.30 -5.89
N ALA A 44 9.89 1.90 -5.68
CA ALA A 44 8.75 1.25 -5.03
C ALA A 44 8.35 -0.04 -5.75
N GLY A 45 8.30 -0.01 -7.09
CA GLY A 45 8.03 -1.19 -7.92
C GLY A 45 9.05 -2.32 -7.72
N LYS A 46 10.34 -1.98 -7.68
CA LYS A 46 11.42 -2.95 -7.40
C LYS A 46 11.26 -3.58 -6.01
N ILE A 47 11.03 -2.78 -4.98
CA ILE A 47 10.84 -3.28 -3.60
C ILE A 47 9.62 -4.20 -3.52
N MET A 48 8.51 -3.85 -4.17
CA MET A 48 7.32 -4.71 -4.23
C MET A 48 7.60 -6.05 -4.89
N GLY A 49 8.32 -6.07 -6.01
CA GLY A 49 8.73 -7.31 -6.67
C GLY A 49 9.60 -8.19 -5.78
N GLU A 50 10.55 -7.60 -5.06
CA GLU A 50 11.40 -8.32 -4.10
C GLU A 50 10.60 -8.92 -2.95
N GLN A 51 9.66 -8.18 -2.34
CA GLN A 51 8.86 -8.70 -1.22
C GLN A 51 7.88 -9.80 -1.65
N MET A 52 7.27 -9.68 -2.83
CA MET A 52 6.29 -10.66 -3.34
C MET A 52 6.93 -11.98 -3.80
N SER A 53 8.26 -12.05 -3.85
CA SER A 53 9.01 -13.26 -4.22
C SER A 53 9.47 -14.12 -3.02
N LYS A 54 9.16 -13.69 -1.79
CA LYS A 54 9.53 -14.37 -0.54
C LYS A 54 8.46 -15.35 -0.07
#